data_AF-X6MLR3-F1
#
_entry.id   AF-X6MLR3-F1
#
_cell.length_a   1.000
_cell.length_b   1.000
_cell.length_c   1.000
_cell.angle_alpha   90.00
_cell.angle_beta   90.00
_cell.angle_gamma   90.00
#
_symmetry.space_group_name_H-M   'P 1'
#
loop_
_entity.id
_entity.type
_entity.pdbx_description
1 polymer ?
#
loop_
_entity_poly.entity_id
_entity_poly.type
_entity_poly.pdbx_seq_one_letter_code
_entity_poly.pdbx_strand_id
1 'polypeptide(L)'
;MFVGRTVGTKHLASSWRVIVSSLTSSLPLRRWQTCTVLPHGQVDVDVNEGDDTISCRLLCGDAEVQGYPLEYGHEYKLQNGGFGIHSQQGCKLEISGNFKPCIMREGRELPMSRYLELHRDLEAKRKISIDKQLSQRSKGKEKEKGKSEIAILRQFETKLEEMGPRVLIVGHTDTGKSTLCKLLCNYALREDAQGTPVLIDLDNGQSMISVPGTVGGAVIDQLISPFQSRVNPKDPFIYFFGQSSPTHLPKPLTATVD
;
A
#
# COMPACT_ATOMS: atom_id res chain seq x y z
N MET A 1 28.57 -1.90 49.01
CA MET A 1 28.54 -3.22 49.67
C MET A 1 28.30 -4.25 48.58
N PHE A 2 29.31 -5.06 48.25
CA PHE A 2 29.23 -6.18 47.30
C PHE A 2 28.19 -7.22 47.79
N VAL A 3 27.52 -8.05 46.98
CA VAL A 3 28.03 -9.18 46.18
C VAL A 3 26.85 -9.70 45.32
N GLY A 4 27.13 -10.20 44.11
CA GLY A 4 26.19 -11.03 43.36
C GLY A 4 26.55 -11.26 41.89
N ARG A 5 27.71 -11.89 41.61
CA ARG A 5 27.99 -12.49 40.29
C ARG A 5 27.30 -13.85 40.21
N THR A 6 26.51 -14.07 39.17
CA THR A 6 26.32 -15.39 38.56
C THR A 6 26.54 -15.29 37.06
N VAL A 7 27.53 -16.03 36.58
CA VAL A 7 27.80 -16.26 35.16
C VAL A 7 26.83 -17.34 34.69
N GLY A 8 26.04 -17.04 33.65
CA GLY A 8 25.12 -17.98 33.03
C GLY A 8 24.96 -17.69 31.55
N THR A 9 25.70 -18.44 30.73
CA THR A 9 25.46 -18.80 29.32
C THR A 9 24.76 -17.79 28.40
N LYS A 10 25.56 -17.25 27.48
CA LYS A 10 25.13 -16.51 26.29
C LYS A 10 24.25 -17.42 25.40
N HIS A 11 22.96 -17.12 25.33
CA HIS A 11 22.19 -17.29 24.09
C HIS A 11 21.68 -15.90 23.69
N LEU A 12 22.07 -15.46 22.49
CA LEU A 12 21.62 -14.20 21.90
C LEU A 12 20.12 -14.28 21.64
N ALA A 13 19.31 -13.79 22.58
CA ALA A 13 17.97 -13.30 22.29
C ALA A 13 18.14 -11.81 21.97
N SER A 14 17.95 -11.44 20.70
CA SER A 14 17.82 -10.06 20.27
C SER A 14 16.74 -9.38 21.10
N SER A 15 17.19 -8.42 21.91
CA SER A 15 16.39 -7.66 22.86
C SER A 15 15.40 -6.77 22.12
N TRP A 16 14.15 -7.22 21.98
CA TRP A 16 13.00 -6.37 21.66
C TRP A 16 12.86 -5.30 22.75
N ARG A 17 13.41 -4.10 22.55
CA ARG A 17 13.16 -2.96 23.42
C ARG A 17 11.83 -2.33 23.04
N VAL A 18 10.77 -2.86 23.64
CA VAL A 18 9.51 -2.14 23.79
C VAL A 18 9.80 -0.95 24.72
N ILE A 19 10.11 0.22 24.18
CA ILE A 19 10.08 1.47 24.96
C ILE A 19 8.63 1.93 25.00
N VAL A 20 7.79 1.18 25.71
CA VAL A 20 6.58 1.76 26.28
C VAL A 20 7.01 2.19 27.67
N SER A 21 7.17 3.50 27.87
CA SER A 21 7.44 4.04 29.20
C SER A 21 6.28 3.65 30.13
N SER A 22 6.51 2.64 30.96
CA SER A 22 5.72 2.22 32.13
C SER A 22 4.20 2.07 31.91
N LEU A 23 3.75 0.86 31.57
CA LEU A 23 2.36 0.44 31.76
C LEU A 23 2.21 -0.29 33.10
N THR A 24 1.83 0.45 34.15
CA THR A 24 1.08 -0.12 35.27
C THR A 24 -0.36 -0.32 34.82
N SER A 25 -0.87 -1.53 34.99
CA SER A 25 -2.10 -2.09 34.40
C SER A 25 -3.42 -1.57 34.99
N SER A 26 -3.61 -0.25 35.15
CA SER A 26 -4.87 0.27 35.74
C SER A 26 -5.19 1.74 35.44
N LEU A 27 -4.89 2.25 34.24
CA LEU A 27 -5.31 3.60 33.84
C LEU A 27 -6.47 3.57 32.84
N PRO A 28 -7.41 4.53 32.92
CA PRO A 28 -8.71 4.47 32.26
C PRO A 28 -8.61 4.55 30.72
N LEU A 29 -9.54 3.83 30.07
CA LEU A 29 -9.71 3.54 28.62
C LEU A 29 -9.78 4.75 27.64
N ARG A 30 -9.41 5.96 28.04
CA ARG A 30 -9.58 7.19 27.22
C ARG A 30 -8.43 8.19 27.31
N ARG A 31 -7.25 7.77 27.79
CA ARG A 31 -6.08 8.66 27.83
C ARG A 31 -5.25 8.51 26.57
N TRP A 32 -4.92 9.63 25.94
CA TRP A 32 -3.95 9.67 24.85
C TRP A 32 -2.60 9.15 25.32
N GLN A 33 -2.06 8.20 24.57
CA GLN A 33 -0.72 7.65 24.75
C GLN A 33 0.17 8.13 23.62
N THR A 34 1.29 8.76 23.96
CA THR A 34 2.26 9.23 22.97
C THR A 34 3.23 8.12 22.62
N CYS A 35 3.35 7.82 21.33
CA CYS A 35 4.27 6.86 20.75
C CYS A 35 5.29 7.61 19.89
N THR A 36 6.59 7.35 20.08
CA THR A 36 7.64 7.90 19.21
C THR A 36 8.11 6.80 18.26
N VAL A 37 7.98 7.05 16.97
CA VAL A 37 8.44 6.15 15.90
C VAL A 37 9.77 6.68 15.39
N LEU A 38 10.77 5.80 15.36
CA LEU A 38 12.10 6.12 14.84
C LEU A 38 12.06 6.27 13.30
N PRO A 39 13.06 6.95 12.70
CA PRO A 39 13.18 7.02 11.25
C PRO A 39 13.23 5.64 10.60
N HIS A 40 12.50 5.47 9.49
CA HIS A 40 12.27 4.20 8.81
C HIS A 40 11.57 3.13 9.67
N GLY A 41 11.02 3.51 10.82
CA GLY A 41 10.29 2.61 11.70
C GLY A 41 8.82 2.47 11.32
N GLN A 42 8.19 1.41 11.85
CA GLN A 42 6.75 1.24 11.80
C GLN A 42 6.22 0.90 13.19
N VAL A 43 5.05 1.43 13.50
CA VAL A 43 4.26 1.03 14.66
C VAL A 43 3.00 0.30 14.20
N ASP A 44 2.82 -0.91 14.70
CA ASP A 44 1.59 -1.68 14.47
C ASP A 44 0.58 -1.40 15.57
N VAL A 45 -0.61 -0.98 15.17
CA VAL A 45 -1.74 -0.68 16.05
C VAL A 45 -2.87 -1.63 15.73
N ASP A 46 -3.12 -2.57 16.64
CA ASP A 46 -4.21 -3.54 16.53
C ASP A 46 -5.40 -3.10 17.39
N VAL A 47 -6.56 -2.94 16.73
CA VAL A 47 -7.84 -2.75 17.42
C VAL A 47 -8.20 -4.03 18.17
N ASN A 48 -8.50 -3.92 19.48
CA ASN A 48 -8.91 -5.06 20.28
C ASN A 48 -10.28 -5.59 19.83
N GLU A 49 -10.44 -6.91 19.89
CA GLU A 49 -11.72 -7.58 19.61
C GLU A 49 -12.76 -7.14 20.65
N GLY A 50 -13.71 -6.29 20.24
CA GLY A 50 -14.82 -5.82 21.09
C GLY A 50 -14.94 -4.30 21.23
N ASP A 51 -13.93 -3.53 20.83
CA ASP A 51 -14.02 -2.06 20.74
C ASP A 51 -14.05 -1.60 19.28
N ASP A 52 -14.95 -0.67 18.96
CA ASP A 52 -15.23 -0.31 17.57
C ASP A 52 -14.24 0.68 16.96
N THR A 53 -13.51 1.46 17.78
CA THR A 53 -12.69 2.58 17.26
C THR A 53 -11.47 2.91 18.12
N ILE A 54 -10.31 3.04 17.48
CA ILE A 54 -9.12 3.71 18.02
C ILE A 54 -8.99 5.06 17.33
N SER A 55 -8.58 6.09 18.06
CA SER A 55 -8.26 7.40 17.48
C SER A 55 -6.76 7.63 17.48
N CYS A 56 -6.22 8.04 16.33
CA CYS A 56 -4.80 8.32 16.14
C CYS A 56 -4.61 9.75 15.60
N ARG A 57 -3.61 10.47 16.12
CA ARG A 57 -3.25 11.84 15.72
C ARG A 57 -1.75 11.97 15.54
N LEU A 58 -1.33 12.66 14.48
CA LEU A 58 0.07 13.00 14.25
C LEU A 58 0.42 14.30 14.98
N LEU A 59 1.41 14.24 15.88
CA LEU A 59 1.90 15.40 16.64
C LEU A 59 3.12 16.06 16.02
N CYS A 60 3.99 15.32 15.35
CA CYS A 60 5.15 15.88 14.65
C CYS A 60 5.79 14.83 13.74
N GLY A 61 6.53 15.30 12.74
CA GLY A 61 7.23 14.46 11.78
C GLY A 61 6.32 14.01 10.64
N ASP A 62 6.65 12.89 10.03
CA ASP A 62 5.91 12.30 8.92
C ASP A 62 5.36 10.93 9.31
N ALA A 63 4.11 10.67 8.97
CA ALA A 63 3.52 9.36 9.16
C ALA A 63 2.65 9.00 7.96
N GLU A 64 2.66 7.73 7.58
CA GLU A 64 1.85 7.22 6.49
C GLU A 64 1.31 5.83 6.80
N VAL A 65 0.14 5.53 6.26
CA VAL A 65 -0.53 4.23 6.37
C VAL A 65 -0.86 3.76 4.96
N GLN A 66 -0.27 2.65 4.52
CA GLN A 66 -0.46 2.13 3.15
C GLN A 66 -0.21 3.21 2.07
N GLY A 67 0.81 4.05 2.29
CA GLY A 67 1.17 5.19 1.43
C GLY A 67 0.27 6.42 1.52
N TYR A 68 -0.80 6.39 2.34
CA TYR A 68 -1.64 7.56 2.63
C TYR A 68 -0.96 8.43 3.70
N PRO A 69 -0.59 9.69 3.40
CA PRO A 69 0.05 10.58 4.37
C PRO A 69 -0.95 11.01 5.46
N LEU A 70 -0.52 10.99 6.72
CA LEU A 70 -1.29 11.52 7.84
C LEU A 70 -1.02 13.02 8.01
N GLU A 71 -2.09 13.78 8.19
CA GLU A 71 -2.02 15.22 8.42
C GLU A 71 -1.74 15.54 9.90
N TYR A 72 -0.98 16.59 10.13
CA TYR A 72 -0.68 17.11 11.46
C TYR A 72 -1.97 17.49 12.21
N GLY A 73 -2.12 17.00 13.44
CA GLY A 73 -3.26 17.33 14.32
C GLY A 73 -4.61 16.75 13.89
N HIS A 74 -4.69 16.08 12.73
CA HIS A 74 -5.92 15.44 12.28
C HIS A 74 -6.18 14.15 13.04
N GLU A 75 -7.43 13.93 13.43
CA GLU A 75 -7.86 12.72 14.15
C GLU A 75 -8.39 11.67 13.18
N TYR A 76 -7.63 10.58 13.04
CA TYR A 76 -8.03 9.43 12.23
C TYR A 76 -8.66 8.36 13.12
N LYS A 77 -9.86 7.92 12.75
CA LYS A 77 -10.57 6.81 13.41
C LYS A 77 -10.23 5.51 12.72
N LEU A 78 -9.47 4.67 13.41
CA LEU A 78 -9.09 3.32 13.00
C LEU A 78 -10.20 2.36 13.44
N GLN A 79 -10.82 1.68 12.49
CA GLN A 79 -11.87 0.69 12.73
C GLN A 79 -11.45 -0.66 12.20
N ASN A 80 -11.76 -1.73 12.94
CA ASN A 80 -11.68 -3.12 12.48
C ASN A 80 -10.38 -3.49 11.75
N GLY A 81 -9.30 -3.72 12.49
CA GLY A 81 -8.08 -4.30 11.94
C GLY A 81 -6.80 -3.84 12.61
N GLY A 82 -5.68 -4.32 12.06
CA GLY A 82 -4.34 -3.88 12.39
C GLY A 82 -3.84 -2.86 11.38
N PHE A 83 -3.32 -1.74 11.87
CA PHE A 83 -2.78 -0.66 11.06
C PHE A 83 -1.29 -0.49 11.33
N GLY A 84 -0.47 -0.71 10.30
CA GLY A 84 0.95 -0.37 10.32
C GLY A 84 1.16 1.08 9.92
N ILE A 85 1.52 1.93 10.88
CA ILE A 85 1.87 3.33 10.64
C ILE A 85 3.38 3.43 10.47
N HIS A 86 3.82 3.77 9.26
CA HIS A 86 5.22 3.91 8.91
C HIS A 86 5.66 5.38 8.97
N SER A 87 6.94 5.62 9.26
CA SER A 87 7.54 6.95 9.23
C SER A 87 8.90 6.90 8.54
N GLN A 88 9.12 7.80 7.58
CA GLN A 88 10.37 7.86 6.83
C GLN A 88 11.43 8.68 7.57
N GLN A 89 11.07 9.81 8.20
CA GLN A 89 11.98 10.69 8.93
C GLN A 89 11.86 10.58 10.46
N GLY A 90 10.85 9.84 10.94
CA GLY A 90 10.52 9.68 12.35
C GLY A 90 9.38 10.61 12.76
N CYS A 91 8.49 10.11 13.63
CA CYS A 91 7.31 10.86 14.04
C CYS A 91 6.91 10.62 15.49
N LYS A 92 6.05 11.50 16.01
CA LYS A 92 5.34 11.29 17.28
C LYS A 92 3.86 11.21 17.01
N LEU A 93 3.26 10.14 17.47
CA LEU A 93 1.85 9.84 17.32
C LEU A 93 1.19 9.84 18.70
N GLU A 94 -0.04 10.32 18.76
CA GLU A 94 -0.91 10.13 19.91
C GLU A 94 -2.02 9.14 19.55
N ILE A 95 -2.14 8.08 20.34
CA ILE A 95 -3.11 7.02 20.14
C ILE A 95 -3.98 6.95 21.39
N SER A 96 -5.30 6.96 21.21
CA SER A 96 -6.28 6.84 22.28
C SER A 96 -7.29 5.75 21.95
N GLY A 97 -7.61 4.92 22.94
CA GLY A 97 -8.53 3.80 22.82
C GLY A 97 -7.99 2.55 23.50
N ASN A 98 -8.69 1.44 23.33
CA ASN A 98 -8.25 0.14 23.78
C ASN A 98 -7.53 -0.57 22.64
N PHE A 99 -6.22 -0.73 22.76
CA PHE A 99 -5.38 -1.34 21.73
C PHE A 99 -4.38 -2.32 22.35
N LYS A 100 -3.98 -3.33 21.57
CA LYS A 100 -2.88 -4.21 21.97
C LYS A 100 -1.58 -3.40 22.03
N PRO A 101 -0.59 -3.81 22.86
CA PRO A 101 0.68 -3.10 22.92
C PRO A 101 1.25 -2.87 21.52
N CYS A 102 1.52 -1.60 21.19
CA CYS A 102 2.09 -1.23 19.91
C CYS A 102 3.42 -1.95 19.68
N ILE A 103 3.50 -2.74 18.62
CA ILE A 103 4.75 -3.39 18.22
C ILE A 103 5.53 -2.41 17.35
N MET A 104 6.69 -1.99 17.83
CA MET A 104 7.61 -1.17 17.04
C MET A 104 8.55 -2.08 16.25
N ARG A 105 8.58 -1.91 14.94
CA ARG A 105 9.53 -2.60 14.05
C ARG A 105 10.55 -1.61 13.51
N GLU A 106 11.80 -2.03 13.49
CA GLU A 106 12.89 -1.23 12.91
C GLU A 106 12.92 -1.38 11.38
N GLY A 107 13.41 -0.35 10.69
CA GLY A 107 13.37 -0.28 9.22
C GLY A 107 14.10 -1.39 8.47
N ARG A 108 14.98 -2.16 9.12
CA ARG A 108 15.65 -3.32 8.50
C ARG A 108 14.74 -4.54 8.36
N GLU A 109 13.69 -4.64 9.18
CA GLU A 109 12.74 -5.75 9.17
C GLU A 109 11.55 -5.49 8.24
N LEU A 110 11.40 -4.26 7.77
CA LEU A 110 10.24 -3.80 7.00
C LEU A 110 10.55 -3.79 5.49
N PRO A 111 9.64 -4.29 4.64
CA PRO A 111 9.80 -4.22 3.20
C PRO A 111 9.52 -2.81 2.63
N MET A 112 9.30 -1.80 3.47
CA MET A 112 8.91 -0.45 3.03
C MET A 112 9.93 0.19 2.07
N SER A 113 11.23 0.02 2.33
CA SER A 113 12.29 0.48 1.43
C SER A 113 12.21 -0.18 0.04
N ARG A 114 11.84 -1.47 -0.01
CA ARG A 114 11.65 -2.20 -1.27
C ARG A 114 10.45 -1.70 -2.06
N TYR A 115 9.36 -1.37 -1.38
CA TYR A 115 8.18 -0.82 -2.03
C TYR A 115 8.45 0.59 -2.59
N LEU A 116 9.24 1.39 -1.87
CA LEU A 116 9.67 2.71 -2.36
C LEU A 116 10.62 2.60 -3.56
N GLU A 117 11.58 1.67 -3.51
CA GLU A 117 12.46 1.34 -4.66
C GLU A 117 11.64 0.92 -5.87
N LEU A 118 10.71 -0.03 -5.69
CA LEU A 118 9.82 -0.49 -6.76
C LEU A 118 9.01 0.67 -7.36
N HIS A 119 8.44 1.54 -6.52
CA HIS A 119 7.71 2.71 -7.00
C HIS A 119 8.60 3.64 -7.84
N ARG A 120 9.83 3.94 -7.39
CA ARG A 120 10.79 4.78 -8.14
C ARG A 120 11.12 4.19 -9.51
N ASP A 121 11.31 2.88 -9.60
CA ASP A 121 11.56 2.20 -10.87
C ASP A 121 10.36 2.29 -11.82
N LEU A 122 9.14 2.18 -11.28
CA LEU A 122 7.91 2.34 -12.06
C LEU A 122 7.74 3.79 -12.56
N GLU A 123 8.04 4.77 -11.72
CA GLU A 123 8.03 6.19 -12.12
C GLU A 123 9.06 6.50 -13.21
N ALA A 124 10.27 5.96 -13.09
CA ALA A 124 11.29 6.11 -14.13
C ALA A 124 10.79 5.57 -15.48
N LYS A 125 10.14 4.39 -15.47
CA LYS A 125 9.53 3.81 -16.68
C LYS A 125 8.38 4.67 -17.24
N ARG A 126 7.56 5.27 -16.37
CA ARG A 126 6.49 6.21 -16.78
C ARG A 126 7.05 7.44 -17.48
N LYS A 127 8.12 8.03 -16.95
CA LYS A 127 8.77 9.20 -17.56
C LYS A 127 9.31 8.87 -18.95
N ILE A 128 10.01 7.74 -19.08
CA ILE A 128 10.51 7.25 -20.37
C ILE A 128 9.37 7.06 -21.38
N SER A 129 8.23 6.48 -20.96
CA SER A 129 7.11 6.23 -21.86
C SER A 129 6.44 7.55 -22.31
N ILE A 130 6.29 8.53 -21.39
CA ILE A 130 5.78 9.87 -21.70
C ILE A 130 6.70 10.60 -22.69
N ASP A 131 8.01 10.60 -22.45
CA ASP A 131 8.99 11.26 -23.33
C ASP A 131 8.96 10.67 -24.74
N LYS A 132 8.83 9.35 -24.84
CA LYS A 132 8.67 8.65 -26.14
C LYS A 132 7.38 9.08 -26.84
N GLN A 133 6.24 9.12 -26.14
CA GLN A 133 4.98 9.59 -26.71
C GLN A 133 5.08 11.02 -27.27
N LEU A 134 5.75 11.93 -26.54
CA LEU A 134 5.97 13.31 -26.98
C LEU A 134 6.88 13.37 -28.23
N SER A 135 7.93 12.56 -28.27
CA SER A 135 8.85 12.48 -29.42
C SER A 135 8.18 11.98 -30.69
N GLN A 136 7.24 11.03 -30.56
CA GLN A 136 6.48 10.49 -31.68
C GLN A 136 5.38 11.43 -32.17
N ARG A 137 4.72 12.16 -31.26
CA ARG A 137 3.71 13.16 -31.63
C ARG A 137 4.29 14.27 -32.52
N SER A 138 5.60 14.52 -32.41
CA SER A 138 6.35 15.51 -33.18
C SER A 138 6.79 15.02 -34.57
N LYS A 139 6.91 13.70 -34.77
CA LYS A 139 7.21 13.08 -36.07
C LYS A 139 5.89 12.69 -36.74
N GLY A 140 5.36 13.58 -37.59
CA GLY A 140 4.11 13.35 -38.32
C GLY A 140 4.06 11.99 -39.03
N LYS A 141 2.89 11.35 -39.04
CA LYS A 141 2.63 10.02 -39.64
C LYS A 141 3.01 9.98 -41.13
N GLU A 142 4.21 9.52 -41.47
CA GLU A 142 4.49 9.03 -42.81
C GLU A 142 3.78 7.68 -43.02
N LYS A 143 2.88 7.62 -44.00
CA LYS A 143 2.15 6.41 -44.37
C LYS A 143 3.04 5.51 -45.23
N GLU A 144 3.83 4.65 -44.60
CA GLU A 144 4.48 3.55 -45.32
C GLU A 144 3.47 2.41 -45.60
N LYS A 145 3.21 2.19 -46.90
CA LYS A 145 2.45 1.06 -47.44
C LYS A 145 3.37 -0.14 -47.62
N GLY A 146 2.95 -1.30 -47.12
CA GLY A 146 3.60 -2.60 -47.31
C GLY A 146 4.54 -2.96 -46.15
N LYS A 147 4.01 -3.54 -45.08
CA LYS A 147 4.82 -3.93 -43.91
C LYS A 147 5.10 -5.42 -43.97
N SER A 148 6.38 -5.76 -44.10
CA SER A 148 6.89 -7.08 -43.76
C SER A 148 6.54 -7.42 -42.31
N GLU A 149 6.45 -8.71 -41.98
CA GLU A 149 6.14 -9.23 -40.64
C GLU A 149 7.06 -8.61 -39.55
N ILE A 150 8.31 -8.35 -39.92
CA ILE A 150 9.33 -7.69 -39.08
C ILE A 150 8.98 -6.22 -38.79
N ALA A 151 8.41 -5.49 -39.76
CA ALA A 151 7.99 -4.11 -39.57
C ALA A 151 6.75 -4.00 -38.66
N ILE A 152 5.91 -5.04 -38.64
CA ILE A 152 4.75 -5.15 -37.74
C ILE A 152 5.23 -5.39 -36.30
N LEU A 153 6.14 -6.35 -36.07
CA LEU A 153 6.70 -6.64 -34.75
C LEU A 153 7.39 -5.40 -34.13
N ARG A 154 8.21 -4.69 -34.91
CA ARG A 154 8.86 -3.45 -34.43
C ARG A 154 7.86 -2.37 -34.02
N GLN A 155 6.74 -2.25 -34.72
CA GLN A 155 5.69 -1.29 -34.35
C GLN A 155 4.94 -1.70 -33.09
N PHE A 156 4.74 -3.00 -32.88
CA PHE A 156 4.19 -3.50 -31.63
C PHE A 156 5.14 -3.22 -30.46
N GLU A 157 6.44 -3.50 -30.60
CA GLU A 157 7.44 -3.20 -29.57
C GLU A 157 7.47 -1.70 -29.24
N THR A 158 7.48 -0.84 -30.27
CA THR A 158 7.53 0.62 -30.05
C THR A 158 6.27 1.11 -29.31
N LYS A 159 5.09 0.58 -29.67
CA LYS A 159 3.85 0.88 -28.95
C LYS A 159 3.87 0.40 -27.51
N LEU A 160 4.47 -0.75 -27.22
CA LEU A 160 4.61 -1.24 -25.86
C LEU A 160 5.52 -0.33 -25.02
N GLU A 161 6.57 0.21 -25.64
CA GLU A 161 7.47 1.18 -25.00
C GLU A 161 6.85 2.56 -24.77
N GLU A 162 5.84 2.93 -25.57
CA GLU A 162 5.04 4.13 -25.35
C GLU A 162 4.04 3.97 -24.20
N MET A 163 3.70 2.75 -23.80
CA MET A 163 2.75 2.51 -22.72
C MET A 163 3.43 2.67 -21.35
N GLY A 164 2.67 3.16 -20.38
CA GLY A 164 3.11 3.13 -18.98
C GLY A 164 3.30 1.70 -18.46
N PRO A 165 4.03 1.52 -17.35
CA PRO A 165 4.30 0.21 -16.79
C PRO A 165 3.00 -0.48 -16.34
N ARG A 166 2.85 -1.75 -16.70
CA ARG A 166 1.76 -2.63 -16.25
C ARG A 166 2.32 -3.65 -15.29
N VAL A 167 1.79 -3.68 -14.08
CA VAL A 167 2.30 -4.54 -12.99
C VAL A 167 1.20 -5.48 -12.56
N LEU A 168 1.48 -6.78 -12.57
CA LEU A 168 0.62 -7.80 -12.00
C LEU A 168 1.25 -8.26 -10.68
N ILE A 169 0.49 -8.16 -9.59
CA ILE A 169 0.92 -8.63 -8.27
C ILE A 169 0.31 -10.01 -8.02
N VAL A 170 1.18 -11.01 -7.83
CA VAL A 170 0.78 -12.40 -7.59
C VAL A 170 1.35 -12.89 -6.28
N GLY A 171 0.65 -13.83 -5.63
CA GLY A 171 1.08 -14.42 -4.37
C GLY A 171 -0.05 -15.19 -3.68
N HIS A 172 0.30 -15.89 -2.61
CA HIS A 172 -0.66 -16.67 -1.82
C HIS A 172 -1.70 -15.77 -1.12
N THR A 173 -2.77 -16.36 -0.59
CA THR A 173 -3.75 -15.65 0.24
C THR A 173 -3.06 -15.00 1.45
N ASP A 174 -3.54 -13.84 1.88
CA ASP A 174 -3.07 -13.11 3.07
C ASP A 174 -1.60 -12.66 3.10
N THR A 175 -0.95 -12.56 1.93
CA THR A 175 0.41 -12.00 1.82
C THR A 175 0.47 -10.47 1.69
N GLY A 176 -0.66 -9.78 1.80
CA GLY A 176 -0.71 -8.31 1.70
C GLY A 176 -0.74 -7.73 0.29
N LYS A 177 -1.14 -8.52 -0.72
CA LYS A 177 -1.24 -8.09 -2.15
C LYS A 177 -2.07 -6.81 -2.31
N SER A 178 -3.27 -6.79 -1.74
CA SER A 178 -4.19 -5.65 -1.78
C SER A 178 -3.61 -4.41 -1.11
N THR A 179 -2.90 -4.60 0.01
CA THR A 179 -2.19 -3.52 0.74
C THR A 179 -1.08 -2.92 -0.13
N LEU A 180 -0.31 -3.77 -0.81
CA LEU A 180 0.74 -3.32 -1.73
C LEU A 180 0.16 -2.57 -2.93
N CYS A 181 -0.95 -3.04 -3.51
CA CYS A 181 -1.65 -2.32 -4.58
C CYS A 181 -2.07 -0.91 -4.13
N LYS A 182 -2.71 -0.77 -2.96
CA LYS A 182 -3.11 0.54 -2.40
C LYS A 182 -1.90 1.46 -2.20
N LEU A 183 -0.82 0.92 -1.63
CA LEU A 183 0.41 1.67 -1.38
C LEU A 183 1.03 2.20 -2.68
N LEU A 184 1.15 1.36 -3.72
CA LEU A 184 1.70 1.79 -5.01
C LEU A 184 0.78 2.80 -5.71
N CYS A 185 -0.54 2.65 -5.59
CA CYS A 185 -1.49 3.64 -6.11
C CYS A 185 -1.35 4.98 -5.40
N ASN A 186 -1.29 4.98 -4.06
CA ASN A 186 -1.11 6.19 -3.27
C ASN A 186 0.21 6.90 -3.58
N TYR A 187 1.31 6.16 -3.71
CA TYR A 187 2.60 6.74 -4.10
C TYR A 187 2.56 7.35 -5.50
N ALA A 188 1.91 6.69 -6.47
CA ALA A 188 1.75 7.24 -7.82
C ALA A 188 0.95 8.54 -7.88
N LEU A 189 0.09 8.80 -6.89
CA LEU A 189 -0.72 10.01 -6.78
C LEU A 189 -0.03 11.16 -6.05
N ARG A 190 1.13 10.93 -5.42
CA ARG A 190 1.86 12.00 -4.75
C ARG A 190 2.39 13.00 -5.79
N GLU A 191 2.56 14.24 -5.35
CA GLU A 191 2.91 15.38 -6.22
C GLU A 191 4.23 15.20 -7.00
N ASP A 192 5.12 14.34 -6.51
CA ASP A 192 6.39 13.99 -7.15
C ASP A 192 6.25 13.00 -8.32
N ALA A 193 5.16 12.22 -8.33
CA ALA A 193 4.86 11.23 -9.36
C ALA A 193 3.91 11.76 -10.45
N GLN A 194 2.93 12.61 -10.12
CA GLN A 194 1.92 13.16 -11.05
C GLN A 194 1.22 12.09 -11.91
N GLY A 195 1.13 10.86 -11.41
CA GLY A 195 0.56 9.74 -12.12
C GLY A 195 -0.91 9.51 -11.78
N THR A 196 -1.68 8.99 -12.73
CA THR A 196 -3.06 8.52 -12.50
C THR A 196 -3.11 7.01 -12.79
N PRO A 197 -2.79 6.15 -11.80
CA PRO A 197 -2.75 4.71 -12.02
C PRO A 197 -4.16 4.16 -12.25
N VAL A 198 -4.24 3.12 -13.10
CA VAL A 198 -5.46 2.31 -13.25
C VAL A 198 -5.32 1.11 -12.33
N LEU A 199 -6.19 1.01 -11.33
CA LEU A 199 -6.27 -0.15 -10.46
C LEU A 199 -7.21 -1.17 -11.11
N ILE A 200 -6.71 -2.39 -11.35
CA ILE A 200 -7.51 -3.51 -11.84
C ILE A 200 -7.57 -4.54 -10.72
N ASP A 201 -8.80 -4.87 -10.33
CA ASP A 201 -9.12 -5.83 -9.29
C ASP A 201 -9.65 -7.11 -9.93
N LEU A 202 -8.84 -8.16 -9.83
CA LEU A 202 -9.14 -9.50 -10.34
C LEU A 202 -9.57 -10.47 -9.21
N ASP A 203 -9.68 -10.00 -7.97
CA ASP A 203 -10.09 -10.82 -6.83
C ASP A 203 -11.62 -10.73 -6.65
N ASN A 204 -12.31 -11.78 -7.07
CA ASN A 204 -13.76 -11.88 -6.92
C ASN A 204 -14.22 -12.19 -5.49
N GLY A 205 -13.33 -12.67 -4.62
CA GLY A 205 -13.67 -12.97 -3.23
C GLY A 205 -13.65 -11.73 -2.35
N GLN A 206 -12.62 -10.91 -2.48
CA GLN A 206 -12.38 -9.71 -1.66
C GLN A 206 -12.18 -8.47 -2.52
N SER A 207 -13.22 -8.07 -3.26
CA SER A 207 -13.12 -6.92 -4.15
C SER A 207 -12.92 -5.61 -3.40
N MET A 208 -11.95 -4.82 -3.88
CA MET A 208 -11.57 -3.51 -3.34
C MET A 208 -12.36 -2.36 -3.98
N ILE A 209 -12.86 -2.58 -5.20
CA ILE A 209 -13.54 -1.57 -6.03
C ILE A 209 -15.06 -1.66 -5.86
N SER A 210 -15.62 -2.86 -5.94
CA SER A 210 -17.06 -3.10 -5.91
C SER A 210 -17.42 -4.26 -4.99
N VAL A 211 -18.65 -4.73 -5.05
CA VAL A 211 -19.15 -5.81 -4.20
C VAL A 211 -18.43 -7.15 -4.50
N PRO A 212 -18.35 -8.07 -3.52
CA PRO A 212 -17.84 -9.41 -3.79
C PRO A 212 -18.57 -10.07 -4.98
N GLY A 213 -17.84 -10.86 -5.76
CA GLY A 213 -18.32 -11.49 -6.98
C GLY A 213 -18.15 -10.64 -8.25
N THR A 214 -17.41 -9.54 -8.17
CA THR A 214 -17.06 -8.70 -9.33
C THR A 214 -15.58 -8.74 -9.65
N VAL A 215 -15.26 -8.54 -10.92
CA VAL A 215 -13.92 -8.18 -11.40
C VAL A 215 -14.06 -6.86 -12.13
N GLY A 216 -13.08 -5.97 -12.01
CA GLY A 216 -13.19 -4.66 -12.63
C GLY A 216 -11.94 -3.83 -12.49
N GLY A 217 -12.02 -2.59 -12.93
CA GLY A 217 -10.95 -1.63 -12.73
C GLY A 217 -11.47 -0.21 -12.75
N ALA A 218 -10.64 0.70 -12.28
CA ALA A 218 -10.99 2.11 -12.24
C ALA A 218 -9.75 3.00 -12.22
N VAL A 219 -9.92 4.23 -12.67
CA VAL A 219 -8.87 5.25 -12.58
C VAL A 219 -8.84 5.75 -11.15
N ILE A 220 -7.66 5.72 -10.53
CA ILE A 220 -7.46 6.30 -9.21
C ILE A 220 -6.88 7.69 -9.44
N ASP A 221 -7.66 8.71 -9.09
CA ASP A 221 -7.31 10.14 -9.19
C ASP A 221 -7.21 10.82 -7.81
N GLN A 222 -7.58 10.12 -6.74
CA GLN A 222 -7.51 10.60 -5.35
C GLN A 222 -6.89 9.55 -4.44
N LEU A 223 -6.23 10.01 -3.37
CA LEU A 223 -5.58 9.14 -2.40
C LEU A 223 -6.60 8.17 -1.77
N ILE A 224 -6.23 6.89 -1.77
CA ILE A 224 -7.01 5.81 -1.19
C ILE A 224 -6.84 5.84 0.32
N SER A 225 -7.90 6.21 1.03
CA SER A 225 -7.92 6.18 2.49
C SER A 225 -7.86 4.73 3.00
N PRO A 226 -6.89 4.38 3.86
CA PRO A 226 -6.81 3.05 4.48
C PRO A 226 -7.88 2.85 5.57
N PHE A 227 -8.53 3.92 6.00
CA PHE A 227 -9.58 3.92 7.02
C PHE A 227 -10.97 3.64 6.46
N GLN A 228 -11.07 3.55 5.13
CA GLN A 228 -12.28 3.16 4.42
C GLN A 228 -12.13 1.74 3.87
N SER A 229 -13.21 0.97 3.94
CA SER A 229 -13.20 -0.43 3.49
C SER A 229 -13.07 -0.56 1.97
N ARG A 230 -13.54 0.42 1.21
CA ARG A 230 -13.61 0.41 -0.26
C ARG A 230 -12.94 1.63 -0.83
N VAL A 231 -12.39 1.47 -2.03
CA VAL A 231 -11.94 2.60 -2.86
C VAL A 231 -13.18 3.26 -3.45
N ASN A 232 -13.19 4.59 -3.58
CA ASN A 232 -14.22 5.33 -4.30
C ASN A 232 -13.63 5.89 -5.61
N PRO A 233 -13.46 5.05 -6.64
CA PRO A 233 -12.74 5.48 -7.83
C PRO A 233 -13.64 6.17 -8.84
N LYS A 234 -13.02 6.94 -9.73
CA LYS A 234 -13.71 7.61 -10.82
C LYS A 234 -13.88 6.66 -12.01
N ASP A 235 -15.08 6.65 -12.59
CA ASP A 235 -15.45 5.88 -13.78
C ASP A 235 -15.05 4.39 -13.73
N PRO A 236 -15.55 3.60 -12.75
CA PRO A 236 -15.22 2.18 -12.66
C PRO A 236 -15.90 1.37 -13.77
N PHE A 237 -15.16 0.44 -14.37
CA PHE A 237 -15.73 -0.62 -15.20
C PHE A 237 -15.79 -1.91 -14.38
N ILE A 238 -16.98 -2.48 -14.23
CA ILE A 238 -17.24 -3.61 -13.33
C ILE A 238 -18.01 -4.68 -14.07
N TYR A 239 -17.51 -5.92 -13.98
CA TYR A 239 -18.16 -7.11 -14.49
C TYR A 239 -18.56 -7.99 -13.31
N PHE A 240 -19.85 -8.27 -13.19
CA PHE A 240 -20.39 -9.13 -12.13
C PHE A 240 -20.45 -10.58 -12.61
N PHE A 241 -19.75 -11.45 -11.91
CA PHE A 241 -19.71 -12.89 -12.20
C PHE A 241 -20.62 -13.71 -11.26
N GLY A 242 -21.05 -13.12 -10.13
CA GLY A 242 -21.97 -13.78 -9.19
C GLY A 242 -21.38 -14.92 -8.39
N GLN A 243 -20.05 -15.09 -8.42
CA GLN A 243 -19.35 -16.14 -7.68
C GLN A 243 -18.12 -15.58 -6.98
N SER A 244 -17.89 -16.04 -5.75
CA SER A 244 -16.79 -15.62 -4.88
C SER A 244 -15.48 -16.39 -5.07
N SER A 245 -15.47 -17.43 -5.92
CA SER A 245 -14.29 -18.22 -6.24
C SER A 245 -14.17 -18.44 -7.75
N PRO A 246 -12.98 -18.26 -8.34
CA PRO A 246 -12.77 -18.42 -9.78
C PRO A 246 -12.89 -19.88 -10.25
N THR A 247 -12.86 -20.87 -9.33
CA THR A 247 -12.94 -22.30 -9.66
C THR A 247 -14.31 -22.75 -10.15
N HIS A 248 -15.38 -22.03 -9.77
CA HIS A 248 -16.75 -22.40 -10.12
C HIS A 248 -17.28 -21.73 -11.40
N LEU A 249 -16.41 -20.98 -12.10
CA LEU A 249 -16.80 -20.22 -13.28
C LEU A 249 -17.05 -21.16 -14.48
N PRO A 250 -18.21 -21.06 -15.14
CA PRO A 250 -18.56 -21.93 -16.28
C PRO A 250 -17.72 -21.66 -17.54
N LYS A 251 -16.95 -20.57 -17.58
CA LYS A 251 -15.95 -20.25 -18.61
C LYS A 251 -14.72 -19.63 -17.94
N PRO A 252 -13.49 -19.89 -18.42
CA PRO A 252 -12.29 -19.28 -17.87
C PRO A 252 -12.33 -17.75 -18.04
N LEU A 253 -11.89 -17.00 -17.03
CA LEU A 253 -11.87 -15.52 -16.97
C LEU A 253 -11.17 -14.86 -18.17
N THR A 254 -10.37 -15.62 -18.93
CA THR A 254 -9.71 -15.21 -20.17
C THR A 254 -10.67 -14.63 -21.21
N ALA A 255 -11.93 -15.06 -21.24
CA ALA A 255 -12.91 -14.57 -22.24
C ALA A 255 -13.41 -13.12 -22.00
N THR A 256 -13.02 -12.49 -20.89
CA THR A 256 -13.51 -11.17 -20.47
C THR A 256 -12.46 -10.06 -20.54
N VAL A 257 -11.22 -10.40 -20.92
CA VAL A 257 -10.08 -9.44 -20.97
C VAL A 257 -9.73 -9.04 -22.42
N ASP A 258 -10.57 -9.41 -23.39
CA ASP A 258 -10.44 -9.07 -24.81
C ASP A 258 -11.05 -7.70 -25.18
#